data_AF-A0A412IWP8-F1
#
_entry.id   AF-A0A412IWP8-F1
#
_cell.length_a   1.000
_cell.length_b   1.000
_cell.length_c   1.000
_cell.angle_alpha   90.00
_cell.angle_beta   90.00
_cell.angle_gamma   90.00
#
_symmetry.space_group_name_H-M   'P 1'
#
loop_
_entity.id
_entity.type
_entity.pdbx_description
1 polymer ?
#
loop_
_entity_poly.entity_id
_entity_poly.type
_entity_poly.pdbx_seq_one_letter_code
_entity_poly.pdbx_strand_id
1 'polypeptide(L)'
;MLIGMKVQNFTSFNDLTAFSMVASNKLRKQKERLYESDAISLLKSTVIYGSNVSSKSNFVEVLRFIKECVINPKISIESYNWYCRNHEDNRENIIFFSSIVINKVVLFKI
;
A
#
# COMPACT_ATOMS: atom_id res chain seq x y z
N MET A 1 7.97 4.67 9.06
CA MET A 1 6.48 4.80 9.01
C MET A 1 6.04 4.81 7.56
N LEU A 2 4.97 4.10 7.21
CA LEU A 2 4.40 4.16 5.86
C LEU A 2 3.77 5.54 5.65
N ILE A 3 4.06 6.19 4.53
CA ILE A 3 3.45 7.46 4.12
C ILE A 3 2.32 7.20 3.14
N GLY A 4 2.54 6.30 2.19
CA GLY A 4 1.53 5.90 1.23
C GLY A 4 2.02 4.80 0.31
N MET A 5 1.08 4.23 -0.44
CA MET A 5 1.36 3.21 -1.43
C MET A 5 0.37 3.26 -2.58
N LYS A 6 0.77 2.67 -3.70
CA LYS A 6 -0.11 2.35 -4.81
C LYS A 6 0.12 0.91 -5.24
N VAL A 7 -0.96 0.22 -5.57
CA VAL A 7 -0.98 -1.15 -6.05
C VAL A 7 -1.90 -1.26 -7.25
N GLN A 8 -1.52 -2.05 -8.23
CA GLN A 8 -2.36 -2.41 -9.38
C GLN A 8 -2.07 -3.85 -9.77
N ASN A 9 -3.09 -4.54 -10.28
CA ASN A 9 -3.03 -5.93 -10.69
C ASN A 9 -2.45 -6.84 -9.59
N PHE A 10 -3.02 -6.82 -8.39
CA PHE A 10 -2.53 -7.63 -7.27
C PHE A 10 -3.65 -8.25 -6.45
N THR A 11 -3.67 -9.58 -6.27
CA THR A 11 -4.65 -10.36 -5.50
C THR A 11 -6.10 -10.12 -5.92
N SER A 12 -6.77 -9.09 -5.38
CA SER A 12 -8.10 -8.62 -5.81
C SER A 12 -8.15 -7.16 -6.26
N PHE A 13 -7.01 -6.46 -6.27
CA PHE A 13 -6.86 -5.10 -6.76
C PHE A 13 -6.59 -5.13 -8.27
N ASN A 14 -7.64 -4.99 -9.08
CA ASN A 14 -7.49 -4.87 -10.53
C ASN A 14 -6.90 -3.51 -10.91
N ASP A 15 -7.61 -2.45 -10.52
CA ASP A 15 -7.29 -1.07 -10.87
C ASP A 15 -6.25 -0.46 -9.92
N LEU A 16 -5.62 0.62 -10.38
CA LEU A 16 -4.66 1.37 -9.58
C LEU A 16 -5.33 1.92 -8.31
N THR A 17 -5.01 1.30 -7.18
CA THR A 17 -5.53 1.67 -5.87
C THR A 17 -4.45 2.36 -5.06
N ALA A 18 -4.79 3.51 -4.48
CA ALA A 18 -3.87 4.30 -3.67
C ALA A 18 -4.31 4.37 -2.21
N PHE A 19 -3.34 4.34 -1.30
CA PHE A 19 -3.53 4.58 0.12
C PHE A 19 -2.53 5.62 0.60
N SER A 20 -2.98 6.57 1.43
CA SER A 20 -2.16 7.68 1.93
C SER A 20 -2.43 7.93 3.41
N MET A 21 -1.36 8.09 4.17
CA MET A 21 -1.38 8.52 5.57
C MET A 21 -1.11 10.02 5.72
N VAL A 22 -1.04 10.76 4.61
CA VAL A 22 -0.92 12.22 4.62
C VAL A 22 -2.17 12.82 5.28
N ALA A 23 -1.95 13.52 6.38
CA ALA A 23 -3.03 14.14 7.12
C ALA A 23 -3.63 15.31 6.32
N SER A 24 -4.93 15.50 6.45
CA SER A 24 -5.59 16.67 5.85
C SER A 24 -5.16 17.95 6.54
N ASN A 25 -4.79 18.97 5.78
CA ASN A 25 -4.48 20.31 6.30
C ASN A 25 -5.68 20.96 7.03
N LYS A 26 -6.89 20.39 6.91
CA LYS A 26 -8.10 20.83 7.62
C LYS A 26 -8.22 20.23 9.03
N LEU A 27 -7.39 19.25 9.41
CA LEU A 27 -7.34 18.71 10.78
C LEU A 27 -6.74 19.75 11.73
N ARG A 28 -7.62 20.54 12.37
CA ARG A 28 -7.23 21.57 13.36
C ARG A 28 -7.26 21.06 14.81
N LYS A 29 -7.90 19.91 15.04
CA LYS A 29 -8.09 19.28 16.35
C LYS A 29 -7.36 17.95 16.39
N GLN A 30 -7.02 17.47 17.59
CA GLN A 30 -6.37 16.17 17.83
C GLN A 30 -4.95 16.06 17.24
N LYS A 31 -4.13 17.10 17.40
CA LYS A 31 -2.74 17.13 16.91
C LYS A 31 -1.89 16.01 17.51
N GLU A 32 -2.24 15.50 18.69
CA GLU A 32 -1.60 14.35 19.32
C GLU A 32 -1.68 13.08 18.45
N ARG A 33 -2.65 12.99 17.52
CA ARG A 33 -2.80 11.87 16.57
C ARG A 33 -1.96 12.03 15.30
N LEU A 34 -1.26 13.16 15.18
CA LEU A 34 -0.42 13.49 14.03
C LEU A 34 1.06 13.31 14.38
N TYR A 35 1.83 12.87 13.40
CA TYR A 35 3.28 13.06 13.32
C TYR A 35 3.52 14.26 12.41
N GLU A 36 4.03 15.35 12.96
CA GLU A 36 4.30 16.60 12.22
C GLU A 36 5.81 16.73 11.98
N SER A 37 6.19 17.00 10.73
CA SER A 37 7.49 17.53 10.37
C SER A 37 7.32 18.86 9.63
N ASP A 38 8.41 19.59 9.40
CA ASP A 38 8.38 20.87 8.69
C ASP A 38 7.83 20.74 7.25
N ALA A 39 7.91 19.56 6.67
CA ALA A 39 7.47 19.30 5.30
C ALA A 39 6.08 18.64 5.20
N ILE A 40 5.71 17.77 6.14
CA ILE A 40 4.49 16.96 6.03
C ILE A 40 3.89 16.59 7.38
N SER A 41 2.57 16.59 7.46
CA SER A 41 1.81 16.02 8.58
C SER A 41 1.27 14.65 8.19
N LEU A 42 1.50 13.66 9.04
CA LEU A 42 1.09 12.27 8.82
C LEU A 42 0.19 11.78 9.96
N LEU A 43 -0.77 10.93 9.64
CA LEU A 43 -1.57 10.23 10.64
C LEU A 43 -0.69 9.21 11.39
N LYS A 44 -0.82 9.10 12.70
CA LYS A 44 -0.13 8.04 13.49
C LYS A 44 -0.80 6.67 13.34
N SER A 45 -2.11 6.65 13.10
CA SER A 45 -2.88 5.43 12.91
C SER A 45 -4.02 5.66 11.92
N THR A 46 -4.48 4.57 11.32
CA THR A 46 -5.68 4.54 10.48
C THR A 46 -6.50 3.30 10.83
N VAL A 47 -7.79 3.33 10.54
CA VAL A 47 -8.68 2.19 10.69
C VAL A 47 -9.28 1.87 9.33
N ILE A 48 -9.10 0.63 8.86
CA ILE A 48 -9.65 0.15 7.61
C ILE A 48 -10.79 -0.81 7.92
N TYR A 49 -12.00 -0.46 7.48
CA TYR A 49 -13.23 -1.21 7.71
C TYR A 49 -14.06 -1.31 6.41
N GLY A 50 -15.08 -2.16 6.40
CA GLY A 50 -15.97 -2.38 5.25
C GLY A 50 -16.68 -3.75 5.32
N SER A 51 -17.37 -4.19 4.28
CA SER A 51 -18.00 -5.53 4.26
C SER A 51 -16.97 -6.68 4.32
N ASN A 52 -17.38 -7.89 4.67
CA ASN A 52 -16.49 -9.06 4.77
C ASN A 52 -15.75 -9.41 3.46
N VAL A 53 -16.24 -8.96 2.30
CA VAL A 53 -15.69 -9.28 0.97
C VAL A 53 -14.89 -8.10 0.38
N SER A 54 -14.79 -6.97 1.08
CA SER A 54 -14.19 -5.72 0.57
C SER A 54 -12.64 -5.69 0.53
N SER A 55 -11.98 -6.82 0.26
CA SER A 55 -10.52 -6.92 0.04
C SER A 55 -9.61 -6.46 1.20
N LYS A 56 -10.12 -6.36 2.42
CA LYS A 56 -9.32 -5.95 3.59
C LYS A 56 -8.16 -6.89 3.90
N SER A 57 -8.37 -8.20 3.86
CA SER A 57 -7.28 -9.18 4.06
C SER A 57 -6.23 -9.06 2.96
N ASN A 58 -6.66 -8.82 1.71
CA ASN A 58 -5.74 -8.59 0.59
C ASN A 58 -4.95 -7.29 0.74
N PHE A 59 -5.53 -6.25 1.35
CA PHE A 59 -4.79 -5.04 1.73
C PHE A 59 -3.68 -5.35 2.75
N VAL A 60 -3.94 -6.26 3.70
CA VAL A 60 -2.89 -6.73 4.63
C VAL A 60 -1.78 -7.47 3.89
N GLU A 61 -2.10 -8.28 2.88
CA GLU A 61 -1.10 -8.94 2.03
C GLU A 61 -0.25 -7.93 1.23
N VAL A 62 -0.85 -6.85 0.70
CA VAL A 62 -0.10 -5.74 0.09
C VAL A 62 0.92 -5.15 1.07
N LEU A 63 0.49 -4.87 2.31
CA LEU A 63 1.38 -4.31 3.34
C LEU A 63 2.50 -5.29 3.71
N ARG A 64 2.18 -6.58 3.79
CA ARG A 64 3.16 -7.64 4.03
C ARG A 64 4.21 -7.67 2.94
N PHE A 65 3.79 -7.66 1.67
CA PHE A 65 4.71 -7.65 0.53
C PHE A 65 5.62 -6.41 0.53
N ILE A 66 5.06 -5.22 0.76
CA ILE A 66 5.85 -3.99 0.87
C ILE A 66 6.87 -4.10 2.01
N LYS A 67 6.47 -4.60 3.17
CA LYS A 67 7.37 -4.80 4.32
C LYS A 67 8.51 -5.76 3.97
N GLU A 68 8.19 -6.90 3.38
CA GLU A 68 9.18 -7.89 2.96
C GLU A 68 10.19 -7.26 2.02
N CYS A 69 9.74 -6.54 0.99
CA CYS A 69 10.62 -5.85 0.05
C CYS A 69 11.47 -4.74 0.67
N VAL A 70 10.94 -4.02 1.67
CA VAL A 70 11.67 -2.96 2.38
C VAL A 70 12.81 -3.54 3.23
N ILE A 71 12.55 -4.66 3.91
CA ILE A 71 13.49 -5.33 4.83
C ILE A 71 14.49 -6.18 4.06
N ASN A 72 13.98 -6.98 3.12
CA ASN A 72 14.72 -7.92 2.28
C ASN A 72 14.36 -7.65 0.82
N PRO A 73 15.22 -6.97 0.04
CA PRO A 73 14.92 -6.59 -1.35
C PRO A 73 14.92 -7.76 -2.34
N LYS A 74 14.69 -8.99 -1.86
CA LYS A 74 14.53 -10.19 -2.68
C LYS A 74 13.03 -10.43 -2.87
N ILE A 75 12.58 -10.32 -4.12
CA ILE A 75 11.22 -10.68 -4.53
C ILE A 75 11.19 -12.21 -4.67
N SER A 76 10.19 -12.86 -4.08
CA SER A 76 10.04 -14.31 -4.22
C SER A 76 9.54 -14.66 -5.62
N ILE A 77 9.96 -15.81 -6.15
CA ILE A 77 9.47 -16.31 -7.44
C ILE A 77 7.93 -16.50 -7.42
N GLU A 78 7.38 -16.78 -6.24
CA GLU A 78 5.95 -16.97 -6.01
C GLU A 78 5.13 -15.71 -6.28
N SER A 79 5.75 -14.52 -6.21
CA SER A 79 5.09 -13.24 -6.47
C SER A 79 4.53 -13.13 -7.90
N TYR A 80 5.01 -13.93 -8.85
CA TYR A 80 4.46 -14.00 -10.21
C TYR A 80 2.98 -14.42 -10.23
N ASN A 81 2.53 -15.21 -9.26
CA ASN A 81 1.14 -15.69 -9.16
C ASN A 81 0.24 -14.78 -8.31
N TRP A 82 0.72 -13.58 -7.97
CA TRP A 82 0.00 -12.63 -7.11
C TRP A 82 -0.78 -11.57 -7.88
N TYR A 83 -0.95 -11.72 -9.19
CA TYR A 83 -1.80 -10.86 -10.01
C TYR A 83 -3.27 -10.86 -9.53
N CYS A 84 -4.07 -9.90 -10.01
CA CYS A 84 -5.48 -9.85 -9.68
C CYS A 84 -6.26 -10.96 -10.42
N ARG A 85 -6.74 -11.96 -9.68
CA ARG A 85 -7.32 -13.19 -10.23
C ARG A 85 -8.76 -13.06 -10.72
N ASN A 86 -9.37 -11.90 -10.51
CA ASN A 86 -10.74 -11.63 -10.95
C ASN A 86 -10.84 -11.43 -12.48
N HIS A 87 -9.70 -11.27 -13.15
CA HIS A 87 -9.58 -11.07 -14.58
C HIS A 87 -8.47 -12.00 -15.10
N GLU A 88 -8.76 -12.86 -16.07
CA GLU A 88 -7.78 -13.87 -16.52
C GLU A 88 -6.62 -13.27 -17.32
N ASP A 89 -6.87 -12.17 -18.03
CA ASP A 89 -5.88 -11.41 -18.81
C ASP A 89 -4.78 -10.79 -17.93
N ASN A 90 -5.05 -10.60 -16.64
CA ASN A 90 -4.08 -10.06 -15.70
C ASN A 90 -2.86 -10.93 -15.46
N ARG A 91 -2.91 -12.21 -15.84
CA ARG A 91 -1.77 -13.12 -15.73
C ARG A 91 -0.57 -12.67 -16.57
N GLU A 92 -0.84 -12.02 -17.69
CA GLU A 92 0.17 -11.51 -18.63
C GLU A 92 0.47 -10.01 -18.39
N ASN A 93 -0.27 -9.36 -17.49
CA ASN A 93 -0.09 -7.96 -17.15
C ASN A 93 0.92 -7.79 -15.99
N ILE A 94 1.67 -6.68 -16.02
CA ILE A 94 2.62 -6.32 -14.97
C ILE A 94 1.89 -6.05 -13.65
N ILE A 95 2.43 -6.58 -12.56
CA ILE A 95 2.04 -6.22 -11.19
C ILE A 95 2.80 -4.95 -10.80
N PHE A 96 2.07 -3.92 -10.41
CA PHE A 96 2.67 -2.62 -10.08
C PHE A 96 2.58 -2.34 -8.58
N PHE A 97 3.71 -1.93 -8.00
CA PHE A 97 3.80 -1.46 -6.63
C PHE A 97 4.65 -0.21 -6.50
N SER A 98 4.15 0.76 -5.75
CA SER A 98 4.97 1.86 -5.25
C SER A 98 4.64 2.10 -3.79
N SER A 99 5.66 2.37 -2.99
CA SER A 99 5.47 2.77 -1.59
C SER A 99 6.48 3.83 -1.19
N ILE A 100 6.02 4.70 -0.29
CA ILE A 100 6.85 5.72 0.32
C ILE A 100 6.82 5.43 1.81
N VAL A 101 8.00 5.19 2.37
CA VAL A 101 8.23 5.03 3.81
C VAL A 101 9.11 6.21 4.24
N ILE A 102 8.98 6.69 5.48
CA ILE A 102 9.88 7.74 6.00
C ILE A 102 11.34 7.36 5.69
N ASN A 103 12.06 8.29 5.03
CA ASN A 103 13.46 8.18 4.60
C ASN A 103 13.77 7.07 3.59
N LYS A 104 12.77 6.45 2.93
CA LYS A 104 12.99 5.43 1.89
C LYS A 104 11.84 5.40 0.87
N VAL A 105 12.17 5.59 -0.41
CA VAL A 105 11.23 5.35 -1.51
C VAL A 105 11.50 3.96 -2.07
N VAL A 106 10.42 3.21 -2.32
CA VAL A 106 10.52 1.83 -2.78
C VAL A 106 9.56 1.64 -3.96
N LEU A 107 10.12 1.31 -5.13
CA LEU A 107 9.40 1.15 -6.39
C LEU A 107 9.64 -0.25 -6.93
N PHE A 108 8.57 -0.94 -7.32
CA PHE A 108 8.64 -2.25 -7.95
C PHE A 108 7.67 -2.39 -9.11
N LYS A 109 8.13 -3.13 -10.12
CA LYS A 109 7.32 -3.70 -11.18
C LYS A 109 7.73 -5.16 -11.27
N ILE A 110 6.75 -6.06 -11.21
CA ILE A 110 6.94 -7.51 -11.29
C ILE A 110 6.16 -8.01 -12.47
#